data_AF-A0A920PBP5-F1
#
_entry.id   AF-A0A920PBP5-F1
#
_cell.length_a   1.000
_cell.length_b   1.000
_cell.length_c   1.000
_cell.angle_alpha   90.00
_cell.angle_beta   90.00
_cell.angle_gamma   90.00
#
_symmetry.space_group_name_H-M   'P 1'
#
loop_
_entity.id
_entity.type
_entity.pdbx_description
1 polymer ?
#
loop_
_entity_poly.entity_id
_entity_poly.type
_entity_poly.pdbx_seq_one_letter_code
_entity_poly.pdbx_strand_id
1 'polypeptide(L)'
;MGASFGIALSLVNFAGSELFTGNNMVFVISRLAKRVGVGPIITLFVMCFIGNFIGSAFLGWLVVEGGSLTEASQALLLKVAAGKMALGAKEAFLRGILCNWLVCLAVWLSLRMESETAKLIMIFWCLFAFIASGFEHSIANQSLLSMAMFLPHGAEISLSGFFHNQVFVTLGNLVGGGAFVGLVYWLATPSMQTEAGHSLQAEFVTAKE
;
A
#
# COMPACT_ATOMS: atom_id res chain seq x y z
N MET A 1 -4.66 3.55 -17.81
CA MET A 1 -3.97 3.69 -16.50
C MET A 1 -3.71 2.34 -15.84
N GLY A 2 -4.71 1.45 -15.65
CA GLY A 2 -4.49 0.18 -14.94
C GLY A 2 -3.45 -0.76 -15.56
N ALA A 3 -3.49 -0.96 -16.88
CA ALA A 3 -2.55 -1.86 -17.58
C ALA A 3 -1.08 -1.41 -17.50
N SER A 4 -0.80 -0.15 -17.18
CA SER A 4 0.57 0.35 -17.04
C SER A 4 1.02 0.48 -15.58
N PHE A 5 0.15 0.20 -14.61
CA PHE A 5 0.44 0.43 -13.19
C PHE A 5 1.23 -0.71 -12.53
N GLY A 6 1.26 -1.90 -13.13
CA GLY A 6 1.93 -3.10 -12.60
C GLY A 6 3.39 -2.89 -12.18
N ILE A 7 4.08 -1.92 -12.80
CA ILE A 7 5.45 -1.54 -12.47
C ILE A 7 5.61 -1.09 -11.01
N ALA A 8 4.60 -0.46 -10.40
CA ALA A 8 4.70 0.15 -9.08
C ALA A 8 5.07 -0.88 -8.00
N LEU A 9 4.23 -1.92 -7.82
CA LEU A 9 4.50 -2.96 -6.83
C LEU A 9 5.60 -3.94 -7.30
N SER A 10 5.80 -4.08 -8.61
CA SER A 10 6.89 -4.90 -9.15
C SER A 10 8.25 -4.35 -8.70
N LEU A 11 8.48 -3.04 -8.85
CA LEU A 11 9.73 -2.41 -8.40
C LEU A 11 9.89 -2.53 -6.88
N VAL A 12 8.83 -2.30 -6.10
CA VAL A 12 8.89 -2.43 -4.65
C VAL A 12 9.32 -3.84 -4.23
N ASN A 13 8.64 -4.85 -4.78
CA ASN A 13 8.85 -6.25 -4.41
C ASN A 13 10.24 -6.77 -4.84
N PHE A 14 10.72 -6.37 -6.02
CA PHE A 14 11.99 -6.86 -6.57
C PHE A 14 13.20 -6.04 -6.13
N ALA A 15 13.05 -4.75 -5.87
CA ALA A 15 14.11 -3.92 -5.32
C ALA A 15 14.28 -4.11 -3.80
N GLY A 16 13.32 -4.78 -3.14
CA GLY A 16 13.35 -5.00 -1.69
C GLY A 16 13.10 -3.73 -0.88
N SER A 17 12.29 -2.80 -1.40
CA SER A 17 11.96 -1.57 -0.69
C SER A 17 10.77 -1.74 0.25
N GLU A 18 10.70 -0.92 1.30
CA GLU A 18 9.60 -0.92 2.25
C GLU A 18 8.37 -0.16 1.74
N LEU A 19 7.22 -0.84 1.72
CA LEU A 19 5.94 -0.25 1.34
C LEU A 19 4.89 -0.47 2.43
N PHE A 20 4.34 0.64 2.91
CA PHE A 20 3.37 0.69 4.00
C PHE A 20 2.19 -0.27 3.81
N THR A 21 1.59 -0.25 2.61
CA THR A 21 0.38 -1.01 2.31
C THR A 21 0.64 -2.52 2.30
N GLY A 22 1.80 -2.96 1.78
CA GLY A 22 2.22 -4.37 1.81
C GLY A 22 2.52 -4.86 3.22
N ASN A 23 3.04 -3.98 4.07
CA ASN A 23 3.37 -4.31 5.46
C ASN A 23 2.14 -4.54 6.35
N ASN A 24 0.96 -4.02 5.99
CA ASN A 24 -0.26 -4.18 6.79
C ASN A 24 -0.63 -5.65 7.06
N MET A 25 -0.48 -6.53 6.05
CA MET A 25 -0.67 -7.97 6.23
C MET A 25 0.43 -8.59 7.09
N VAL A 26 1.69 -8.25 6.79
CA VAL A 26 2.88 -8.82 7.45
C VAL A 26 2.88 -8.50 8.95
N PHE A 27 2.45 -7.30 9.34
CA PHE A 27 2.37 -6.88 10.74
C PHE A 27 1.34 -7.70 11.53
N VAL A 28 0.16 -7.96 10.95
CA VAL A 28 -0.86 -8.78 11.61
C VAL A 28 -0.35 -10.21 11.78
N ILE A 29 0.20 -10.82 10.73
CA ILE A 29 0.73 -12.18 10.80
C ILE A 29 1.88 -12.29 11.80
N SER A 30 2.83 -11.35 11.77
CA SER A 30 3.99 -11.35 12.68
C SER A 30 3.58 -11.19 14.14
N ARG A 31 2.54 -10.39 14.40
CA ARG A 31 1.98 -10.20 15.75
C ARG A 31 1.26 -11.45 16.24
N LEU A 32 0.45 -12.09 15.39
CA LEU A 32 -0.27 -13.33 15.71
C LEU A 32 0.70 -14.50 15.93
N ALA A 33 1.77 -14.55 15.16
CA ALA A 33 2.89 -15.48 15.35
C ALA A 33 3.77 -15.17 16.58
N LYS A 34 3.49 -14.07 17.30
CA LYS A 34 4.25 -13.58 18.46
C LYS A 34 5.75 -13.33 18.19
N ARG A 35 6.13 -13.09 16.93
CA ARG A 35 7.53 -12.84 16.54
C ARG A 35 7.98 -11.41 16.81
N VAL A 36 7.05 -10.45 16.79
CA VAL A 36 7.36 -9.02 16.92
C VAL A 36 6.38 -8.36 17.90
N GLY A 37 6.92 -7.51 18.77
CA GLY A 37 6.13 -6.68 19.68
C GLY A 37 5.37 -5.56 18.94
N VAL A 38 4.36 -4.99 19.61
CA VAL A 38 3.56 -3.88 19.04
C VAL A 38 4.39 -2.61 18.83
N GLY A 39 5.36 -2.33 19.72
CA GLY A 39 6.24 -1.16 19.61
C GLY A 39 7.02 -1.11 18.29
N PRO A 40 7.83 -2.13 17.96
CA PRO A 40 8.56 -2.18 16.68
C PRO A 40 7.64 -2.11 15.45
N ILE A 41 6.45 -2.73 15.50
CA ILE A 41 5.46 -2.65 14.43
C ILE A 41 5.03 -1.20 14.20
N ILE A 42 4.68 -0.47 15.27
CA ILE A 42 4.28 0.94 15.18
C ILE A 42 5.44 1.79 14.65
N THR A 43 6.66 1.58 15.13
CA THR A 43 7.84 2.32 14.66
C THR A 43 8.04 2.14 13.17
N LEU A 44 8.05 0.89 12.68
CA LEU A 44 8.24 0.59 11.27
C LEU A 44 7.07 1.13 10.43
N PHE A 45 5.84 1.01 10.92
CA PHE A 45 4.65 1.56 10.27
C PHE A 45 4.76 3.08 10.05
N VAL A 46 5.12 3.83 11.11
CA VAL A 46 5.26 5.28 11.04
C VAL A 46 6.42 5.68 10.13
N MET A 47 7.59 5.05 10.29
CA MET A 47 8.76 5.33 9.46
C MET A 47 8.48 5.04 7.97
N CYS A 48 7.85 3.92 7.67
CA CYS A 48 7.51 3.52 6.32
C CYS A 48 6.49 4.48 5.69
N PHE A 49 5.43 4.85 6.42
CA PHE A 49 4.43 5.79 5.93
C PHE A 49 5.03 7.17 5.62
N ILE A 50 5.86 7.69 6.53
CA ILE A 50 6.54 8.99 6.35
C ILE A 50 7.54 8.91 5.20
N GLY A 51 8.37 7.86 5.14
CA GLY A 51 9.34 7.66 4.07
C GLY A 51 8.67 7.52 2.70
N ASN A 52 7.57 6.76 2.62
CA ASN A 52 6.74 6.66 1.42
C ASN A 52 6.18 8.03 1.03
N PHE A 53 5.64 8.81 1.96
CA PHE A 53 5.13 10.15 1.65
C PHE A 53 6.22 11.10 1.15
N ILE A 54 7.38 11.14 1.82
CA ILE A 54 8.52 11.97 1.40
C ILE A 54 8.97 11.59 -0.01
N GLY A 55 9.14 10.28 -0.27
CA GLY A 55 9.53 9.79 -1.59
C GLY A 55 8.48 10.11 -2.67
N SER A 56 7.20 9.92 -2.37
CA SER A 56 6.08 10.24 -3.26
C SER A 56 6.01 11.73 -3.60
N ALA A 57 6.14 12.61 -2.61
CA ALA A 57 6.14 14.05 -2.80
C ALA A 57 7.38 14.52 -3.55
N PHE A 58 8.56 14.02 -3.20
CA PHE A 58 9.81 14.36 -3.88
C PHE A 58 9.79 13.93 -5.36
N LEU A 59 9.36 12.70 -5.65
CA LEU A 59 9.20 12.23 -7.03
C LEU A 59 8.17 13.08 -7.78
N GLY A 60 7.04 13.40 -7.16
CA GLY A 60 6.03 14.26 -7.75
C GLY A 60 6.56 15.65 -8.10
N TRP A 61 7.35 16.24 -7.20
CA TRP A 61 8.03 17.51 -7.44
C TRP A 61 9.00 17.43 -8.63
N LEU A 62 9.84 16.38 -8.70
CA LEU A 62 10.75 16.16 -9.83
C LEU A 62 10.00 16.04 -11.17
N VAL A 63 8.84 15.37 -11.19
CA VAL A 63 8.03 15.21 -12.41
C VAL A 63 7.48 16.55 -12.90
N VAL A 64 7.02 17.40 -11.97
CA VAL A 64 6.46 18.72 -12.28
C VAL A 64 7.57 19.69 -12.74
N GLU A 65 8.63 19.85 -11.95
CA GLU A 65 9.75 20.74 -12.28
C GLU A 65 10.54 20.27 -13.50
N GLY A 66 10.63 18.96 -13.70
CA GLY A 66 11.25 18.36 -14.88
C GLY A 66 10.45 18.55 -16.17
N GLY A 67 9.26 19.17 -16.12
CA GLY A 67 8.45 19.46 -17.32
C GLY A 67 7.95 18.21 -18.05
N SER A 68 7.88 17.06 -17.37
CA SER A 68 7.53 15.77 -17.98
C SER A 68 6.04 15.64 -18.33
N LEU A 69 5.20 16.56 -17.86
CA LEU A 69 3.75 16.54 -18.05
C LEU A 69 3.32 17.52 -19.15
N THR A 70 2.73 16.99 -20.22
CA THR A 70 2.02 17.80 -21.21
C THR A 70 0.82 18.52 -20.59
N GLU A 71 0.34 19.60 -21.20
CA GLU A 71 -0.87 20.32 -20.73
C GLU A 71 -2.07 19.39 -20.56
N ALA A 72 -2.30 18.48 -21.52
CA ALA A 72 -3.36 17.48 -21.44
C ALA A 72 -3.18 16.52 -20.24
N SER A 73 -1.93 16.13 -19.94
CA SER A 73 -1.62 15.27 -18.81
C SER A 73 -1.82 16.00 -17.48
N GLN A 74 -1.45 17.28 -17.41
CA GLN A 74 -1.70 18.12 -16.23
C GLN A 74 -3.20 18.28 -15.97
N ALA A 75 -4.00 18.58 -17.00
CA ALA A 75 -5.45 18.68 -16.88
C ALA A 75 -6.10 17.37 -16.40
N LEU A 76 -5.65 16.23 -16.93
CA LEU A 76 -6.12 14.92 -16.47
C LEU A 76 -5.73 14.67 -15.00
N LEU A 77 -4.49 14.99 -14.62
CA LEU A 77 -3.99 14.81 -13.26
C LEU A 77 -4.83 15.62 -12.26
N LEU A 78 -5.03 16.91 -12.53
CA LEU A 78 -5.85 17.80 -11.70
C LEU A 78 -7.29 17.29 -11.58
N LYS A 79 -7.90 16.86 -12.69
CA LYS A 79 -9.24 16.28 -12.69
C LYS A 79 -9.36 15.03 -11.81
N VAL A 80 -8.39 14.11 -11.90
CA VAL A 80 -8.41 12.88 -11.09
C VAL A 80 -8.14 13.19 -9.62
N ALA A 81 -7.20 14.11 -9.33
CA ALA A 81 -6.90 14.53 -7.97
C ALA A 81 -8.10 15.20 -7.29
N ALA A 82 -8.78 16.12 -7.99
CA ALA A 82 -9.99 16.77 -7.51
C ALA A 82 -11.09 15.74 -7.17
N GLY A 83 -11.32 14.76 -8.07
CA GLY A 83 -12.28 13.68 -7.83
C GLY A 83 -11.95 12.86 -6.58
N LYS A 84 -10.66 12.57 -6.34
CA LYS A 84 -10.20 11.83 -5.15
C LYS A 84 -10.30 12.64 -3.86
N MET A 85 -9.99 13.94 -3.92
CA MET A 85 -10.10 14.86 -2.78
C MET A 85 -11.55 15.15 -2.39
N ALA A 86 -12.49 14.99 -3.33
CA ALA A 86 -13.92 15.14 -3.12
C ALA A 86 -14.65 13.86 -2.66
N LEU A 87 -13.97 12.71 -2.58
CA LEU A 87 -14.58 11.47 -2.14
C LEU A 87 -15.10 11.60 -0.70
N GLY A 88 -16.32 11.12 -0.46
CA GLY A 88 -16.85 11.02 0.89
C GLY A 88 -16.11 9.97 1.72
N ALA A 89 -16.04 10.18 3.03
CA ALA A 89 -15.34 9.31 3.98
C ALA A 89 -15.64 7.81 3.82
N LYS A 90 -16.94 7.44 3.76
CA LYS A 90 -17.38 6.05 3.60
C LYS A 90 -16.87 5.45 2.29
N GLU A 91 -16.95 6.19 1.20
CA GLU A 91 -16.54 5.74 -0.11
C GLU A 91 -15.03 5.56 -0.19
N ALA A 92 -14.27 6.56 0.26
CA ALA A 92 -12.81 6.49 0.35
C ALA A 92 -12.33 5.30 1.20
N PHE A 93 -12.98 5.07 2.35
CA PHE A 93 -12.68 3.95 3.24
C PHE A 93 -12.94 2.59 2.59
N LEU A 94 -14.13 2.37 2.00
CA LEU A 94 -14.46 1.09 1.36
C LEU A 94 -13.59 0.81 0.14
N ARG A 95 -13.33 1.82 -0.70
CA ARG A 95 -12.38 1.70 -1.82
C ARG A 95 -10.97 1.42 -1.33
N GLY A 96 -10.59 1.94 -0.16
CA GLY A 96 -9.32 1.63 0.51
C GLY A 96 -9.21 0.17 0.94
N ILE A 97 -10.28 -0.41 1.51
CA ILE A 97 -10.31 -1.82 1.90
C ILE A 97 -10.06 -2.72 0.68
N LEU A 98 -10.84 -2.51 -0.39
CA LEU A 98 -10.78 -3.32 -1.60
C LEU A 98 -9.42 -3.20 -2.30
N CYS A 99 -8.82 -2.00 -2.30
CA CYS A 99 -7.48 -1.81 -2.82
C CYS A 99 -6.45 -2.66 -2.08
N ASN A 100 -6.36 -2.51 -0.76
CA ASN A 100 -5.26 -3.14 -0.04
C ASN A 100 -5.46 -4.65 0.17
N TRP A 101 -6.67 -5.16 -0.01
CA TRP A 101 -6.90 -6.59 -0.19
C TRP A 101 -6.08 -7.09 -1.38
N LEU A 102 -6.23 -6.48 -2.56
CA LEU A 102 -5.53 -6.90 -3.78
C LEU A 102 -4.02 -6.67 -3.69
N VAL A 103 -3.57 -5.58 -3.08
CA VAL A 103 -2.13 -5.30 -2.88
C VAL A 103 -1.49 -6.34 -1.96
N CYS A 104 -2.07 -6.61 -0.79
CA CYS A 104 -1.53 -7.62 0.12
C CYS A 104 -1.63 -9.03 -0.46
N LEU A 105 -2.67 -9.32 -1.25
CA LEU A 105 -2.77 -10.59 -1.98
C LEU A 105 -1.66 -10.73 -3.02
N ALA A 106 -1.31 -9.66 -3.74
CA ALA A 106 -0.18 -9.68 -4.67
C ALA A 106 1.16 -9.98 -3.96
N VAL A 107 1.40 -9.35 -2.80
CA VAL A 107 2.58 -9.62 -1.97
C VAL A 107 2.56 -11.06 -1.43
N TRP A 108 1.40 -11.54 -0.97
CA TRP A 108 1.26 -12.90 -0.47
C TRP A 108 1.58 -13.95 -1.52
N LEU A 109 1.04 -13.76 -2.73
CA LEU A 109 1.27 -14.63 -3.87
C LEU A 109 2.74 -14.57 -4.29
N SER A 110 3.36 -13.38 -4.32
CA SER A 110 4.77 -13.24 -4.72
C SER A 110 5.72 -14.03 -3.81
N LEU A 111 5.43 -14.07 -2.50
CA LEU A 111 6.20 -14.83 -1.51
C LEU A 111 6.06 -16.35 -1.64
N ARG A 112 5.04 -16.85 -2.35
CA ARG A 112 4.75 -18.28 -2.51
C ARG A 112 5.12 -18.85 -3.87
N MET A 113 5.55 -18.01 -4.79
CA MET A 113 5.92 -18.42 -6.14
C MET A 113 7.45 -18.47 -6.28
N GLU A 114 7.94 -19.48 -6.98
CA GLU A 114 9.37 -19.58 -7.33
C GLU A 114 9.69 -18.81 -8.60
N SER A 115 8.77 -18.77 -9.57
CA SER A 115 8.97 -18.09 -10.86
C SER A 115 8.78 -16.58 -10.74
N GLU A 116 9.85 -15.81 -10.98
CA GLU A 116 9.80 -14.35 -11.02
C GLU A 116 8.80 -13.82 -12.06
N THR A 117 8.70 -14.48 -13.22
CA THR A 117 7.70 -14.14 -14.25
C THR A 117 6.28 -14.31 -13.72
N ALA A 118 5.99 -15.39 -12.99
CA ALA A 118 4.68 -15.59 -12.39
C ALA A 118 4.36 -14.53 -11.33
N LYS A 119 5.36 -14.10 -10.52
CA LYS A 119 5.20 -12.99 -9.57
C LYS A 119 4.82 -11.70 -10.28
N LEU A 120 5.52 -11.33 -11.35
CA LEU A 120 5.22 -10.13 -12.14
C LEU A 120 3.82 -10.19 -12.76
N ILE A 121 3.40 -11.35 -13.28
CA ILE A 121 2.05 -11.55 -13.84
C ILE A 121 0.97 -11.35 -12.77
N MET A 122 1.14 -11.95 -11.57
CA MET A 122 0.14 -11.81 -10.51
C MET A 122 0.10 -10.40 -9.93
N ILE A 123 1.25 -9.75 -9.76
CA ILE A 123 1.33 -8.34 -9.39
C ILE A 123 0.58 -7.49 -10.43
N PHE A 124 0.85 -7.71 -11.71
CA PHE A 124 0.15 -7.02 -12.81
C PHE A 124 -1.37 -7.20 -12.71
N TRP A 125 -1.87 -8.43 -12.57
CA TRP A 125 -3.31 -8.67 -12.52
C TRP A 125 -3.99 -8.03 -11.31
N CYS A 126 -3.38 -8.11 -10.13
CA CYS A 126 -3.92 -7.50 -8.92
C CYS A 126 -3.95 -5.96 -9.04
N LEU A 127 -2.89 -5.36 -9.57
CA LEU A 127 -2.79 -3.92 -9.76
C LEU A 127 -3.72 -3.42 -10.86
N PHE A 128 -3.84 -4.17 -11.96
CA PHE A 128 -4.78 -3.88 -13.02
C PHE A 128 -6.22 -3.85 -12.48
N ALA A 129 -6.60 -4.87 -11.71
CA ALA A 129 -7.94 -4.97 -11.15
C ALA A 129 -8.28 -3.78 -10.24
N PHE A 130 -7.42 -3.41 -9.28
CA PHE A 130 -7.77 -2.34 -8.35
C PHE A 130 -7.76 -0.96 -9.01
N ILE A 131 -6.84 -0.70 -9.94
CA ILE A 131 -6.79 0.59 -10.65
C ILE A 131 -7.96 0.71 -11.62
N ALA A 132 -8.25 -0.34 -12.40
CA ALA A 132 -9.36 -0.33 -13.35
C ALA A 132 -10.72 -0.20 -12.65
N SER A 133 -10.84 -0.76 -11.44
CA SER A 133 -12.06 -0.66 -10.62
C SER A 133 -12.18 0.66 -9.84
N GLY A 134 -11.16 1.52 -9.88
CA GLY A 134 -11.16 2.81 -9.17
C GLY A 134 -11.05 2.69 -7.66
N PHE A 135 -10.35 1.67 -7.15
CA PHE A 135 -10.04 1.55 -5.73
C PHE A 135 -8.94 2.53 -5.31
N GLU A 136 -8.84 2.79 -3.99
CA GLU A 136 -8.00 3.87 -3.46
C GLU A 136 -6.77 3.31 -2.72
N HIS A 137 -5.58 3.71 -3.15
CA HIS A 137 -4.32 3.33 -2.54
C HIS A 137 -3.67 4.55 -1.88
N SER A 138 -3.42 4.51 -0.58
CA SER A 138 -2.90 5.67 0.18
C SER A 138 -1.59 6.20 -0.41
N ILE A 139 -0.60 5.32 -0.63
CA ILE A 139 0.73 5.72 -1.14
C ILE A 139 0.69 6.18 -2.61
N ALA A 140 -0.07 5.52 -3.49
CA ALA A 140 -0.23 6.01 -4.86
C ALA A 140 -0.92 7.38 -4.90
N ASN A 141 -1.91 7.60 -4.01
CA ASN A 141 -2.55 8.89 -3.86
C ASN A 141 -1.56 9.95 -3.35
N GLN A 142 -0.59 9.62 -2.50
CA GLN A 142 0.41 10.60 -2.05
C GLN A 142 1.15 11.23 -3.23
N SER A 143 1.62 10.43 -4.20
CA SER A 143 2.29 10.97 -5.40
C SER A 143 1.34 11.79 -6.26
N LEU A 144 0.16 11.25 -6.57
CA LEU A 144 -0.82 11.90 -7.45
C LEU A 144 -1.31 13.24 -6.88
N LEU A 145 -1.70 13.25 -5.60
CA LEU A 145 -2.23 14.43 -4.93
C LEU A 145 -1.12 15.46 -4.68
N SER A 146 0.12 15.04 -4.41
CA SER A 146 1.24 15.97 -4.27
C SER A 146 1.57 16.66 -5.60
N MET A 147 1.62 15.91 -6.71
CA MET A 147 1.77 16.51 -8.04
C MET A 147 0.67 17.53 -8.34
N ALA A 148 -0.57 17.22 -7.96
CA ALA A 148 -1.69 18.15 -8.13
C ALA A 148 -1.46 19.44 -7.33
N MET A 149 -0.95 19.35 -6.10
CA MET A 149 -0.65 20.50 -5.24
C MET A 149 0.50 21.37 -5.75
N PHE A 150 1.44 20.81 -6.53
CA PHE A 150 2.59 21.53 -7.09
C PHE A 150 2.28 22.24 -8.41
N LEU A 151 1.26 21.79 -9.14
CA LEU A 151 0.80 22.45 -10.36
C LEU A 151 -0.05 23.70 -10.04
N PRO A 152 -0.26 24.63 -10.98
CA PRO A 152 -1.32 25.62 -10.84
C PRO A 152 -2.69 24.92 -10.75
N HIS A 153 -3.46 25.19 -9.70
CA HIS A 153 -4.72 24.51 -9.41
C HIS A 153 -5.81 25.45 -8.86
N GLY A 154 -7.07 25.01 -8.96
CA GLY A 154 -8.21 25.71 -8.39
C GLY A 154 -8.55 25.23 -6.97
N ALA A 155 -9.63 25.77 -6.41
CA ALA A 155 -10.05 25.49 -5.03
C ALA A 155 -10.44 24.02 -4.76
N GLU A 156 -10.70 23.23 -5.82
CA GLU A 156 -10.96 21.80 -5.75
C GLU A 156 -9.74 20.98 -5.29
N ILE A 157 -8.53 21.52 -5.46
CA ILE A 157 -7.30 20.95 -4.94
C ILE A 157 -6.95 21.68 -3.64
N SER A 158 -6.98 20.96 -2.53
CA SER A 158 -6.78 21.59 -1.22
C SER A 158 -6.08 20.66 -0.23
N LEU A 159 -5.38 21.23 0.74
CA LEU A 159 -4.81 20.47 1.86
C LEU A 159 -5.90 19.71 2.64
N SER A 160 -7.07 20.32 2.82
CA SER A 160 -8.20 19.66 3.48
C SER A 160 -8.64 18.40 2.73
N GLY A 161 -8.82 18.49 1.41
CA GLY A 161 -9.17 17.34 0.58
C GLY A 161 -8.06 16.27 0.54
N PHE A 162 -6.80 16.71 0.50
CA PHE A 162 -5.63 15.84 0.58
C PHE A 162 -5.66 15.00 1.88
N PHE A 163 -5.76 15.66 3.04
CA PHE A 163 -5.75 14.97 4.33
C PHE A 163 -7.02 14.13 4.53
N HIS A 164 -8.19 14.61 4.10
CA HIS A 164 -9.42 13.82 4.13
C HIS A 164 -9.25 12.50 3.38
N ASN A 165 -8.78 12.56 2.13
CA ASN A 165 -8.51 11.36 1.34
C ASN A 165 -7.48 10.46 2.04
N GLN A 166 -6.32 11.01 2.45
CA GLN A 166 -5.26 10.24 3.07
C GLN A 166 -5.73 9.51 4.34
N VAL A 167 -6.52 10.14 5.20
CA VAL A 167 -7.01 9.52 6.44
C VAL A 167 -7.91 8.32 6.11
N PHE A 168 -8.98 8.52 5.33
CA PHE A 168 -9.96 7.47 5.12
C PHE A 168 -9.44 6.33 4.23
N VAL A 169 -8.64 6.66 3.20
CA VAL A 169 -8.02 5.64 2.35
C VAL A 169 -6.99 4.82 3.14
N THR A 170 -6.17 5.45 3.98
CA THR A 170 -5.18 4.74 4.81
C THR A 170 -5.85 3.82 5.82
N LEU A 171 -6.92 4.28 6.49
CA LEU A 171 -7.73 3.44 7.38
C LEU A 171 -8.35 2.26 6.64
N GLY A 172 -8.87 2.50 5.43
CA GLY A 172 -9.38 1.44 4.58
C GLY A 172 -8.29 0.43 4.22
N ASN A 173 -7.12 0.90 3.81
CA ASN A 173 -5.99 0.04 3.45
C ASN A 173 -5.52 -0.80 4.65
N LEU A 174 -5.45 -0.22 5.85
CA LEU A 174 -5.14 -0.94 7.10
C LEU A 174 -6.08 -2.13 7.31
N VAL A 175 -7.39 -1.91 7.18
CA VAL A 175 -8.40 -2.95 7.35
C VAL A 175 -8.31 -4.00 6.22
N GLY A 176 -8.16 -3.57 4.96
CA GLY A 176 -8.02 -4.46 3.81
C GLY A 176 -6.82 -5.41 3.93
N GLY A 177 -5.64 -4.88 4.24
CA GLY A 177 -4.43 -5.68 4.35
C GLY A 177 -4.36 -6.51 5.62
N GLY A 178 -4.67 -5.88 6.77
CA GLY A 178 -4.53 -6.51 8.08
C GLY A 178 -5.64 -7.51 8.37
N ALA A 179 -6.91 -7.07 8.32
CA ALA A 179 -8.04 -7.90 8.72
C ALA A 179 -8.47 -8.89 7.63
N PHE A 180 -8.49 -8.49 6.36
CA PHE A 180 -8.97 -9.40 5.31
C PHE A 180 -7.90 -10.33 4.75
N VAL A 181 -6.66 -9.87 4.59
CA VAL A 181 -5.60 -10.77 4.12
C VAL A 181 -4.84 -11.38 5.30
N GLY A 182 -4.26 -10.56 6.18
CA GLY A 182 -3.45 -11.03 7.30
C GLY A 182 -4.16 -12.02 8.21
N LEU A 183 -5.32 -11.63 8.76
CA LEU A 183 -6.07 -12.47 9.70
C LEU A 183 -6.72 -13.69 9.01
N VAL A 184 -7.36 -13.52 7.85
CA VAL A 184 -8.03 -14.65 7.17
C VAL A 184 -7.03 -15.71 6.75
N TYR A 185 -5.89 -15.34 6.17
CA TYR A 185 -4.88 -16.33 5.77
C TYR A 185 -4.18 -16.97 6.96
N TRP A 186 -3.99 -16.24 8.07
CA TRP A 186 -3.52 -16.84 9.32
C TRP A 186 -4.47 -17.93 9.84
N LEU A 187 -5.78 -17.67 9.82
CA LEU A 187 -6.78 -18.64 10.28
C LEU A 187 -6.93 -19.82 9.31
N ALA A 188 -6.82 -19.56 8.00
CA ALA A 188 -6.98 -20.57 6.96
C ALA A 188 -5.73 -21.44 6.74
N THR A 189 -4.57 -21.09 7.32
CA THR A 189 -3.29 -21.80 7.11
C THR A 189 -2.73 -22.37 8.42
N PRO A 190 -3.19 -23.55 8.87
CA PRO A 190 -2.74 -24.16 10.13
C PRO A 190 -1.23 -24.39 10.22
N SER A 191 -0.55 -24.68 9.10
CA SER A 191 0.90 -24.88 9.09
C SER A 191 1.68 -23.67 9.59
N MET A 192 1.21 -22.44 9.31
CA MET A 192 1.84 -21.22 9.83
C MET A 192 1.75 -21.10 11.35
N GLN A 193 0.66 -21.60 11.93
CA GLN A 193 0.45 -21.60 13.37
C GLN A 193 1.40 -22.61 14.04
N THR A 194 1.53 -23.80 13.44
CA THR A 194 2.47 -24.84 13.89
C THR A 194 3.92 -24.37 13.81
N GLU A 195 4.34 -23.78 12.69
CA GLU A 195 5.69 -23.23 12.52
C GLU A 195 6.00 -22.12 13.54
N ALA A 196 5.03 -21.24 13.80
CA ALA A 196 5.18 -20.21 14.83
C ALA A 196 5.34 -20.82 16.24
N GLY A 197 4.59 -21.89 16.54
CA GLY A 197 4.73 -22.63 17.81
C GLY A 197 6.12 -23.24 17.98
N HIS A 198 6.64 -23.90 16.93
CA HIS A 198 7.98 -24.48 16.95
C HIS A 198 9.08 -23.42 17.14
N SER A 199 8.98 -22.27 16.46
CA SER A 199 9.97 -21.19 16.62
C SER A 199 10.01 -20.64 18.05
N LEU A 200 8.84 -20.46 18.68
CA LEU A 200 8.77 -19.99 20.06
C LEU A 200 9.38 -21.02 21.03
N GLN A 201 9.11 -22.31 20.83
CA GLN A 201 9.66 -23.36 21.67
C GLN A 201 11.19 -23.43 21.57
N ALA A 202 11.76 -23.23 20.38
CA ALA A 202 13.21 -23.17 20.17
C ALA A 202 13.85 -21.98 20.91
N GLU A 203 13.25 -20.77 20.84
CA GLU A 203 13.73 -19.60 21.58
C GLU A 203 13.69 -19.78 23.11
N PHE A 204 12.66 -20.47 23.63
CA PHE A 204 12.58 -20.77 25.07
C PHE A 204 13.63 -21.78 25.55
N VAL A 205 14.09 -22.67 24.66
CA VAL A 205 15.16 -23.62 24.99
C VAL A 205 16.51 -22.91 25.02
N THR A 206 16.80 -22.07 24.01
CA THR A 206 18.07 -21.32 23.96
C THR A 206 18.18 -20.24 25.03
N ALA A 207 17.08 -19.61 25.46
CA ALA A 207 17.11 -18.61 26.53
C ALA A 207 17.34 -19.19 27.95
N LYS A 208 17.36 -20.52 28.10
CA LYS A 208 17.61 -21.22 29.38
C LYS A 208 19.04 -21.74 29.53
N GLU A 209 19.86 -21.63 28.49
CA GLU A 209 21.30 -21.95 28.49
C GLU A 209 22.14 -20.68 28.74
#